data_AF-A0A924AY74-F1
#
_entry.id   AF-A0A924AY74-F1
#
_cell.length_a   1.000
_cell.length_b   1.000
_cell.length_c   1.000
_cell.angle_alpha   90.00
_cell.angle_beta   90.00
_cell.angle_gamma   90.00
#
_symmetry.space_group_name_H-M   'P 1'
#
loop_
_entity.id
_entity.type
_entity.pdbx_description
1 polymer ?
#
loop_
_entity_poly.entity_id
_entity_poly.type
_entity_poly.pdbx_seq_one_letter_code
_entity_poly.pdbx_strand_id
1 'polypeptide(L)'
;MKASALLHLLQFSSPALPIGGYSYSQGLETAIELGTVRGAAACRAWIVGYLHEVMARWEAPLLWRLLCAFERGDQAAVALWSERFIASRDTAEFRAESIQMGYSLKGLVAELGLADVAPLGPEVALPTAFACAVAALGVPREEALLAMLFSWAENQVLVCVKSVPLGQVAGQRLLLSLAPDIERAALDAMQLSDDAMSNWAPGLSMLSMQHEVQHGRLYRS
;
A
#
# COMPACT_ATOMS: atom_id res chain seq x y z
N MET A 1 21.84 3.89 -5.85
CA MET A 1 20.74 4.03 -6.81
C MET A 1 21.25 4.47 -8.19
N LYS A 2 20.94 3.72 -9.26
CA LYS A 2 21.15 4.21 -10.65
C LYS A 2 20.08 5.27 -10.95
N ALA A 3 20.42 6.35 -11.66
CA ALA A 3 19.47 7.45 -11.93
C ALA A 3 18.12 6.99 -12.53
N SER A 4 18.14 5.95 -13.37
CA SER A 4 16.92 5.36 -13.94
C SER A 4 16.02 4.68 -12.89
N ALA A 5 16.59 4.02 -11.88
CA ALA A 5 15.80 3.39 -10.82
C ALA A 5 15.05 4.44 -9.98
N LEU A 6 15.71 5.57 -9.67
CA LEU A 6 15.06 6.69 -8.97
C LEU A 6 13.84 7.21 -9.76
N LEU A 7 14.00 7.42 -11.06
CA LEU A 7 12.93 7.95 -11.91
C LEU A 7 11.73 6.99 -11.96
N HIS A 8 11.96 5.68 -12.03
CA HIS A 8 10.87 4.70 -11.95
C HIS A 8 10.17 4.74 -10.58
N LEU A 9 10.93 4.83 -9.49
CA LEU A 9 10.35 4.94 -8.14
C LEU A 9 9.51 6.20 -7.96
N LEU A 10 9.99 7.34 -8.47
CA LEU A 10 9.23 8.60 -8.48
C LEU A 10 7.94 8.47 -9.28
N GLN A 11 7.99 7.79 -10.43
CA GLN A 11 6.81 7.56 -11.26
C GLN A 11 5.79 6.65 -10.56
N PHE A 12 6.22 5.52 -10.00
CA PHE A 12 5.31 4.57 -9.35
C PHE A 12 4.80 5.03 -7.98
N SER A 13 5.53 5.90 -7.29
CA SER A 13 5.08 6.45 -5.99
C SER A 13 4.16 7.66 -6.16
N SER A 14 4.08 8.23 -7.37
CA SER A 14 3.34 9.46 -7.63
C SER A 14 1.85 9.29 -7.38
N PRO A 15 1.19 10.24 -6.67
CA PRO A 15 -0.26 10.27 -6.55
C PRO A 15 -1.00 10.37 -7.90
N ALA A 16 -0.31 10.81 -8.95
CA ALA A 16 -0.85 10.90 -10.31
C ALA A 16 -0.79 9.57 -11.08
N LEU A 17 -0.20 8.51 -10.51
CA LEU A 17 -0.20 7.19 -11.13
C LEU A 17 -1.66 6.71 -11.34
N PRO A 18 -2.05 6.30 -12.55
CA PRO A 18 -3.46 6.06 -12.90
C PRO A 18 -3.97 4.69 -12.42
N ILE A 19 -3.72 4.36 -11.15
CA ILE A 19 -4.18 3.13 -10.49
C ILE A 19 -5.36 3.36 -9.54
N GLY A 20 -5.74 4.63 -9.31
CA GLY A 20 -6.91 4.98 -8.50
C GLY A 20 -6.68 5.02 -6.98
N GLY A 21 -5.42 4.99 -6.51
CA GLY A 21 -5.09 4.95 -5.08
C GLY A 21 -5.73 6.08 -4.25
N TYR A 22 -5.83 7.28 -4.82
CA TYR A 22 -6.44 8.45 -4.16
C TYR A 22 -7.93 8.30 -3.81
N SER A 23 -8.59 7.26 -4.32
CA SER A 23 -10.02 6.97 -4.09
C SER A 23 -10.26 6.10 -2.86
N TYR A 24 -9.21 5.66 -2.16
CA TYR A 24 -9.30 4.72 -1.04
C TYR A 24 -8.73 5.33 0.24
N SER A 25 -9.49 5.24 1.33
CA SER A 25 -9.11 5.72 2.66
C SER A 25 -8.62 4.61 3.58
N GLN A 26 -9.00 3.36 3.28
CA GLN A 26 -8.64 2.17 4.05
C GLN A 26 -9.14 2.25 5.50
N GLY A 27 -10.43 2.51 5.68
CA GLY A 27 -11.08 2.65 7.00
C GLY A 27 -10.85 3.98 7.70
N LEU A 28 -9.95 4.85 7.20
CA LEU A 28 -9.70 6.16 7.78
C LEU A 28 -10.92 7.09 7.65
N GLU A 29 -11.70 7.02 6.56
CA GLU A 29 -12.93 7.81 6.42
C GLU A 29 -13.90 7.53 7.58
N THR A 30 -14.16 6.26 7.88
CA THR A 30 -15.04 5.86 8.98
C THR A 30 -14.45 6.26 10.34
N ALA A 31 -13.14 6.13 10.55
CA ALA A 31 -12.50 6.60 11.78
C ALA A 31 -12.66 8.12 12.01
N ILE A 32 -12.63 8.90 10.93
CA ILE A 32 -12.87 10.35 10.97
C ILE A 32 -14.35 10.65 11.28
N GLU A 33 -15.29 9.96 10.62
CA GLU A 33 -16.73 10.14 10.85
C GLU A 33 -17.12 9.82 12.30
N LEU A 34 -16.63 8.69 12.84
CA LEU A 34 -16.81 8.31 14.24
C LEU A 34 -16.10 9.24 15.22
N GLY A 35 -15.20 10.08 14.73
CA GLY A 35 -14.50 11.09 15.52
C GLY A 35 -13.30 10.59 16.31
N THR A 36 -12.85 9.36 16.06
CA THR A 36 -11.63 8.81 16.67
C THR A 36 -10.38 9.46 16.09
N VAL A 37 -10.43 9.90 14.83
CA VAL A 37 -9.36 10.64 14.16
C VAL A 37 -9.77 12.10 13.94
N ARG A 38 -9.26 13.00 14.79
CA ARG A 38 -9.51 14.44 14.71
C ARG A 38 -8.25 15.26 14.97
N GLY A 39 -7.94 16.18 14.06
CA GLY A 39 -6.77 17.04 14.12
C GLY A 39 -5.45 16.33 13.81
N ALA A 40 -4.39 17.11 13.62
CA ALA A 40 -3.10 16.62 13.10
C ALA A 40 -2.45 15.53 13.96
N ALA A 41 -2.57 15.63 15.29
CA ALA A 41 -1.98 14.65 16.22
C ALA A 41 -2.64 13.27 16.09
N ALA A 42 -3.98 13.23 16.01
CA ALA A 42 -4.71 11.98 15.84
C ALA A 42 -4.48 11.38 14.43
N CYS A 43 -4.39 12.22 13.40
CA CYS A 43 -4.01 11.77 12.06
C CYS A 43 -2.62 11.10 12.06
N ARG A 44 -1.63 11.70 12.72
CA ARG A 44 -0.31 11.08 12.85
C ARG A 44 -0.37 9.76 13.60
N ALA A 45 -1.08 9.74 14.74
CA ALA A 45 -1.22 8.53 15.55
C ALA A 45 -1.87 7.38 14.76
N TRP A 46 -2.90 7.68 13.98
CA TRP A 46 -3.55 6.73 13.07
C TRP A 46 -2.56 6.16 12.05
N ILE A 47 -1.87 7.03 11.30
CA ILE A 47 -0.96 6.60 10.24
C ILE A 47 0.20 5.77 10.80
N VAL A 48 0.80 6.21 11.90
CA VAL A 48 1.90 5.49 12.55
C VAL A 48 1.42 4.14 13.12
N GLY A 49 0.23 4.09 13.74
CA GLY A 49 -0.37 2.85 14.21
C GLY A 49 -0.62 1.87 13.07
N TYR A 50 -1.29 2.30 12.00
CA TYR A 50 -1.52 1.46 10.82
C TYR A 50 -0.19 0.99 10.22
N LEU A 51 0.78 1.89 10.04
CA LEU A 51 2.09 1.57 9.48
C LEU A 51 2.81 0.46 10.25
N HIS A 52 2.86 0.55 11.58
CA HIS A 52 3.62 -0.43 12.39
C HIS A 52 2.82 -1.68 12.77
N GLU A 53 1.50 -1.58 12.89
CA GLU A 53 0.65 -2.68 13.36
C GLU A 53 0.07 -3.50 12.20
N VAL A 54 -0.06 -2.93 11.00
CA VAL A 54 -0.66 -3.59 9.83
C VAL A 54 0.35 -3.69 8.69
N MET A 55 0.89 -2.56 8.21
CA MET A 55 1.78 -2.58 7.05
C MET A 55 3.06 -3.36 7.36
N ALA A 56 3.75 -3.03 8.46
CA ALA A 56 5.01 -3.68 8.86
C ALA A 56 4.83 -5.13 9.31
N ARG A 57 3.62 -5.56 9.71
CA ARG A 57 3.34 -6.91 10.23
C ARG A 57 2.87 -7.89 9.16
N TRP A 58 2.31 -7.39 8.05
CA TRP A 58 1.74 -8.23 7.01
C TRP A 58 2.06 -7.76 5.59
N GLU A 59 1.56 -6.58 5.18
CA GLU A 59 1.57 -6.19 3.76
C GLU A 59 2.99 -5.92 3.24
N ALA A 60 3.81 -5.20 4.00
CA ALA A 60 5.19 -4.90 3.65
C ALA A 60 6.09 -6.15 3.68
N PRO A 61 6.04 -7.02 4.71
CA PRO A 61 6.75 -8.30 4.66
C PRO A 61 6.30 -9.16 3.48
N LEU A 62 5.01 -9.21 3.14
CA LEU A 62 4.52 -9.97 1.99
C LEU A 62 5.05 -9.40 0.68
N LEU A 63 4.99 -8.08 0.49
CA LEU A 63 5.60 -7.40 -0.65
C LEU A 63 7.10 -7.71 -0.74
N TRP A 64 7.81 -7.74 0.38
CA TRP A 64 9.21 -8.13 0.41
C TRP A 64 9.45 -9.54 -0.16
N ARG A 65 8.59 -10.52 0.17
CA ARG A 65 8.68 -11.86 -0.43
C ARG A 65 8.39 -11.85 -1.92
N LEU A 66 7.39 -11.08 -2.37
CA LEU A 66 7.08 -10.93 -3.80
C LEU A 66 8.28 -10.34 -4.55
N LEU A 67 8.90 -9.27 -4.02
CA LEU A 67 10.09 -8.65 -4.60
C LEU A 67 11.24 -9.66 -4.72
N CYS A 68 11.50 -10.44 -3.66
CA CYS A 68 12.53 -11.50 -3.68
C CYS A 68 12.20 -12.63 -4.67
N ALA A 69 10.93 -13.02 -4.77
CA ALA A 69 10.48 -14.09 -5.66
C ALA A 69 10.62 -13.69 -7.13
N PHE A 70 10.20 -12.48 -7.50
CA PHE A 70 10.39 -11.96 -8.86
C PHE A 70 11.86 -11.81 -9.23
N GLU A 71 12.70 -11.28 -8.33
CA GLU A 71 14.15 -11.17 -8.55
C GLU A 71 14.81 -12.52 -8.82
N ARG A 72 14.34 -13.59 -8.15
CA ARG A 72 14.84 -14.96 -8.32
C ARG A 72 14.18 -15.73 -9.47
N GLY A 73 13.15 -15.17 -10.10
CA GLY A 73 12.32 -15.89 -11.08
C GLY A 73 11.52 -17.05 -10.48
N ASP A 74 11.26 -17.05 -9.16
CA ASP A 74 10.54 -18.11 -8.45
C ASP A 74 9.03 -17.94 -8.60
N GLN A 75 8.48 -18.51 -9.67
CA GLN A 75 7.05 -18.42 -9.98
C GLN A 75 6.15 -19.10 -8.94
N ALA A 76 6.66 -20.15 -8.26
CA ALA A 76 5.90 -20.84 -7.22
C ALA A 76 5.74 -19.94 -5.99
N ALA A 77 6.80 -19.25 -5.58
CA ALA A 77 6.74 -18.27 -4.52
C ALA A 77 5.86 -17.06 -4.89
N VAL A 78 5.95 -16.56 -6.13
CA VAL A 78 5.06 -15.48 -6.62
C VAL A 78 3.59 -15.89 -6.49
N ALA A 79 3.23 -17.09 -6.96
CA ALA A 79 1.85 -17.60 -6.87
C ALA A 79 1.39 -17.71 -5.41
N LEU A 80 2.20 -18.34 -4.55
CA LEU A 80 1.89 -18.53 -3.13
C LEU A 80 1.62 -17.20 -2.42
N TRP A 81 2.52 -16.22 -2.55
CA TRP A 81 2.39 -14.95 -1.83
C TRP A 81 1.29 -14.07 -2.40
N SER A 82 1.03 -14.14 -3.71
CA SER A 82 -0.08 -13.43 -4.34
C SER A 82 -1.43 -13.95 -3.84
N GLU A 83 -1.60 -15.28 -3.79
CA GLU A 83 -2.80 -15.92 -3.27
C GLU A 83 -3.00 -15.58 -1.79
N ARG A 84 -1.95 -15.67 -0.97
CA ARG A 84 -1.98 -15.31 0.46
C ARG A 84 -2.40 -13.85 0.67
N PHE A 85 -1.91 -12.91 -0.14
CA PHE A 85 -2.30 -11.51 -0.01
C PHE A 85 -3.80 -11.32 -0.24
N ILE A 86 -4.33 -11.88 -1.33
CA ILE A 86 -5.75 -11.78 -1.66
C ILE A 86 -6.61 -12.46 -0.59
N ALA A 87 -6.22 -13.66 -0.15
CA ALA A 87 -6.94 -14.42 0.88
C ALA A 87 -6.93 -13.73 2.26
N SER A 88 -5.93 -12.89 2.54
CA SER A 88 -5.81 -12.15 3.80
C SER A 88 -6.68 -10.88 3.90
N ARG A 89 -7.41 -10.53 2.83
CA ARG A 89 -8.27 -9.33 2.81
C ARG A 89 -9.58 -9.67 3.51
N ASP A 90 -9.75 -9.14 4.72
CA ASP A 90 -10.90 -9.46 5.59
C ASP A 90 -12.25 -8.98 5.03
N THR A 91 -12.27 -7.88 4.27
CA THR A 91 -13.50 -7.24 3.76
C THR A 91 -13.55 -7.22 2.24
N ALA A 92 -14.77 -7.11 1.70
CA ALA A 92 -14.99 -7.02 0.27
C ALA A 92 -14.34 -5.76 -0.32
N GLU A 93 -14.39 -4.63 0.41
CA GLU A 93 -13.80 -3.36 -0.04
C GLU A 93 -12.27 -3.41 -0.10
N PHE A 94 -11.59 -3.92 0.93
CA PHE A 94 -10.12 -4.06 0.90
C PHE A 94 -9.64 -5.00 -0.20
N ARG A 95 -10.39 -6.08 -0.44
CA ARG A 95 -10.11 -7.00 -1.55
C ARG A 95 -10.32 -6.31 -2.90
N ALA A 96 -11.44 -5.63 -3.08
CA ALA A 96 -11.77 -4.94 -4.33
C ALA A 96 -10.78 -3.81 -4.65
N GLU A 97 -10.41 -3.01 -3.65
CA GLU A 97 -9.35 -1.99 -3.76
C GLU A 97 -8.06 -2.59 -4.30
N SER A 98 -7.53 -3.60 -3.61
CA SER A 98 -6.24 -4.19 -3.92
C SER A 98 -6.20 -4.78 -5.34
N ILE A 99 -7.27 -5.45 -5.75
CA ILE A 99 -7.40 -6.06 -7.08
C ILE A 99 -7.58 -5.00 -8.16
N GLN A 100 -8.40 -3.97 -7.91
CA GLN A 100 -8.63 -2.90 -8.89
C GLN A 100 -7.33 -2.13 -9.16
N MET A 101 -6.59 -1.78 -8.12
CA MET A 101 -5.29 -1.10 -8.25
C MET A 101 -4.26 -2.00 -8.94
N GLY A 102 -4.22 -3.29 -8.60
CA GLY A 102 -3.34 -4.27 -9.25
C GLY A 102 -3.67 -4.49 -10.72
N TYR A 103 -4.95 -4.59 -11.07
CA TYR A 103 -5.42 -4.66 -12.46
C TYR A 103 -4.99 -3.44 -13.26
N SER A 104 -5.22 -2.23 -12.73
CA SER A 104 -4.83 -0.98 -13.38
C SER A 104 -3.32 -0.88 -13.56
N LEU A 105 -2.53 -1.28 -12.55
CA LEU A 105 -1.07 -1.27 -12.66
C LEU A 105 -0.57 -2.30 -13.68
N LYS A 106 -1.13 -3.52 -13.67
CA LYS A 106 -0.82 -4.56 -14.68
C LYS A 106 -1.08 -4.05 -16.09
N GLY A 107 -2.23 -3.41 -16.32
CA GLY A 107 -2.59 -2.82 -17.61
C GLY A 107 -1.61 -1.74 -18.05
N LEU A 108 -1.30 -0.80 -17.16
CA LEU A 108 -0.34 0.29 -17.41
C LEU A 108 1.05 -0.25 -17.76
N VAL A 109 1.55 -1.23 -17.00
CA VAL A 109 2.86 -1.86 -17.21
C VAL A 109 2.92 -2.57 -18.57
N ALA A 110 1.84 -3.23 -18.97
CA ALA A 110 1.72 -3.87 -20.28
C ALA A 110 1.71 -2.84 -21.42
N GLU A 111 0.90 -1.79 -21.29
CA GLU A 111 0.75 -0.74 -22.31
C GLU A 111 2.05 0.05 -22.53
N LEU A 112 2.79 0.32 -21.46
CA LEU A 112 4.09 0.97 -21.50
C LEU A 112 5.24 0.03 -21.90
N GLY A 113 4.99 -1.28 -22.02
CA GLY A 113 6.01 -2.28 -22.37
C GLY A 113 7.12 -2.42 -21.32
N LEU A 114 6.81 -2.21 -20.04
CA LEU A 114 7.81 -2.20 -18.96
C LEU A 114 8.18 -3.59 -18.45
N ALA A 115 7.25 -4.56 -18.53
CA ALA A 115 7.45 -5.93 -18.08
C ALA A 115 6.54 -6.91 -18.86
N ASP A 116 6.95 -8.18 -18.93
CA ASP A 116 6.02 -9.25 -19.32
C ASP A 116 5.07 -9.55 -18.15
N VAL A 117 3.81 -9.17 -18.31
CA VAL A 117 2.75 -9.40 -17.33
C VAL A 117 1.87 -10.60 -17.66
N ALA A 118 2.16 -11.33 -18.74
CA ALA A 118 1.40 -12.53 -19.11
C ALA A 118 1.40 -13.61 -18.01
N PRO A 119 2.49 -13.81 -17.23
CA PRO A 119 2.49 -14.74 -16.11
C PRO A 119 1.56 -14.31 -14.95
N LEU A 120 1.20 -13.02 -14.88
CA LEU A 120 0.26 -12.56 -13.86
C LEU A 120 -1.15 -13.04 -14.22
N GLY A 121 -1.82 -13.67 -13.26
CA GLY A 121 -3.20 -14.11 -13.40
C GLY A 121 -4.18 -12.96 -13.71
N PRO A 122 -5.46 -13.29 -14.02
CA PRO A 122 -6.50 -12.30 -14.28
C PRO A 122 -6.81 -11.47 -13.03
N GLU A 123 -6.72 -12.08 -11.85
CA GLU A 123 -6.88 -11.43 -10.57
C GLU A 123 -5.50 -11.20 -9.94
N VAL A 124 -5.04 -9.95 -9.94
CA VAL A 124 -3.74 -9.56 -9.40
C VAL A 124 -3.92 -8.41 -8.42
N ALA A 125 -3.38 -8.55 -7.22
CA ALA A 125 -3.35 -7.47 -6.24
C ALA A 125 -2.18 -6.51 -6.50
N LEU A 126 -2.32 -5.27 -6.03
CA LEU A 126 -1.32 -4.22 -6.19
C LEU A 126 0.12 -4.65 -5.84
N PRO A 127 0.40 -5.30 -4.68
CA PRO A 127 1.77 -5.67 -4.35
C PRO A 127 2.43 -6.60 -5.38
N THR A 128 1.68 -7.54 -5.95
CA THR A 128 2.17 -8.46 -6.97
C THR A 128 2.46 -7.74 -8.29
N ALA A 129 1.52 -6.90 -8.75
CA ALA A 129 1.71 -6.13 -9.97
C ALA A 129 2.89 -5.15 -9.84
N PHE A 130 3.03 -4.50 -8.69
CA PHE A 130 4.15 -3.61 -8.39
C PHE A 130 5.47 -4.36 -8.36
N ALA A 131 5.55 -5.49 -7.63
CA ALA A 131 6.77 -6.28 -7.55
C ALA A 131 7.24 -6.80 -8.93
N CYS A 132 6.30 -7.21 -9.78
CA CYS A 132 6.59 -7.59 -11.17
C CYS A 132 7.24 -6.42 -11.95
N ALA A 133 6.64 -5.24 -11.89
CA ALA A 133 7.11 -4.06 -12.61
C ALA A 133 8.50 -3.60 -12.17
N VAL A 134 8.72 -3.47 -10.86
CA VAL A 134 9.99 -2.96 -10.32
C VAL A 134 11.13 -3.97 -10.51
N ALA A 135 10.83 -5.27 -10.45
CA ALA A 135 11.81 -6.31 -10.75
C ALA A 135 12.25 -6.28 -12.22
N ALA A 136 11.30 -6.15 -13.15
CA ALA A 136 11.60 -6.05 -14.59
C ALA A 136 12.45 -4.81 -14.92
N LEU A 137 12.27 -3.72 -14.17
CA LEU A 137 13.01 -2.47 -14.33
C LEU A 137 14.34 -2.45 -13.56
N GLY A 138 14.71 -3.54 -12.88
CA GLY A 138 15.96 -3.66 -12.14
C GLY A 138 16.07 -2.66 -10.98
N VAL A 139 14.95 -2.27 -10.39
CA VAL A 139 14.90 -1.39 -9.22
C VAL A 139 15.31 -2.21 -7.99
N PRO A 140 16.23 -1.73 -7.14
CA PRO A 140 16.58 -2.40 -5.90
C PRO A 140 15.35 -2.60 -5.01
N ARG A 141 15.12 -3.84 -4.57
CA ARG A 141 13.93 -4.23 -3.78
C ARG A 141 13.78 -3.44 -2.48
N GLU A 142 14.89 -3.06 -1.84
CA GLU A 142 14.88 -2.26 -0.62
C GLU A 142 14.32 -0.86 -0.89
N GLU A 143 14.72 -0.25 -2.03
CA GLU A 143 14.22 1.05 -2.48
C GLU A 143 12.76 0.96 -2.94
N ALA A 144 12.36 -0.15 -3.58
CA ALA A 144 10.98 -0.40 -3.99
C ALA A 144 10.01 -0.58 -2.81
N LEU A 145 10.43 -1.28 -1.75
CA LEU A 145 9.65 -1.43 -0.53
C LEU A 145 9.41 -0.07 0.14
N LEU A 146 10.47 0.75 0.25
CA LEU A 146 10.38 2.08 0.84
C LEU A 146 9.45 3.00 0.04
N ALA A 147 9.55 2.96 -1.29
CA ALA A 147 8.67 3.71 -2.19
C ALA A 147 7.19 3.33 -2.03
N MET A 148 6.87 2.03 -1.92
CA MET A 148 5.49 1.60 -1.68
C MET A 148 4.96 2.09 -0.33
N LEU A 149 5.76 1.97 0.74
CA LEU A 149 5.37 2.47 2.07
C LEU A 149 5.18 3.99 2.08
N PHE A 150 6.05 4.73 1.37
CA PHE A 150 5.90 6.17 1.21
C PHE A 150 4.63 6.53 0.45
N SER A 151 4.36 5.89 -0.69
CA SER A 151 3.17 6.15 -1.50
C SER A 151 1.87 5.88 -0.71
N TRP A 152 1.85 4.80 0.08
CA TRP A 152 0.75 4.52 1.01
C TRP A 152 0.60 5.62 2.07
N ALA A 153 1.67 6.03 2.72
CA ALA A 153 1.64 7.07 3.75
C ALA A 153 1.21 8.43 3.19
N GLU A 154 1.68 8.79 2.01
CA GLU A 154 1.28 10.01 1.29
C GLU A 154 -0.22 10.00 1.00
N ASN A 155 -0.79 8.87 0.56
CA ASN A 155 -2.23 8.72 0.36
C ASN A 155 -3.01 8.92 1.67
N GLN A 156 -2.55 8.33 2.78
CA GLN A 156 -3.21 8.51 4.08
C GLN A 156 -3.16 9.97 4.57
N VAL A 157 -2.04 10.68 4.34
CA VAL A 157 -1.94 12.13 4.60
C VAL A 157 -2.91 12.92 3.72
N LEU A 158 -3.04 12.56 2.44
CA LEU A 158 -3.99 13.19 1.52
C LEU A 158 -5.44 13.04 2.02
N VAL A 159 -5.81 11.86 2.51
CA VAL A 159 -7.12 11.62 3.11
C VAL A 159 -7.34 12.53 4.32
N CYS A 160 -6.36 12.62 5.21
CA CYS A 160 -6.42 13.50 6.39
C CYS A 160 -6.57 14.99 6.01
N VAL A 161 -5.86 15.46 4.98
CA VAL A 161 -5.97 16.84 4.46
C VAL A 161 -7.36 17.14 3.92
N LYS A 162 -7.95 16.18 3.20
CA LYS A 162 -9.29 16.34 2.62
C LYS A 162 -10.41 16.24 3.65
N SER A 163 -10.29 15.33 4.61
CA SER A 163 -11.40 14.92 5.47
C SER A 163 -11.35 15.47 6.91
N VAL A 164 -10.16 15.82 7.44
CA VAL A 164 -9.96 16.36 8.82
C VAL A 164 -9.66 17.86 8.83
N PRO A 165 -10.12 18.59 7.80
CA PRO A 165 -9.62 19.92 7.37
C PRO A 165 -8.18 20.29 7.75
N LEU A 166 -7.19 19.42 7.57
CA LEU A 166 -5.79 19.82 7.78
C LEU A 166 -5.36 20.77 6.66
N GLY A 167 -4.74 21.90 7.02
CA GLY A 167 -4.14 22.78 6.02
C GLY A 167 -3.01 22.09 5.25
N GLN A 168 -2.78 22.48 3.98
CA GLN A 168 -1.77 21.86 3.10
C GLN A 168 -0.37 21.78 3.73
N VAL A 169 0.07 22.86 4.38
CA VAL A 169 1.37 22.90 5.06
C VAL A 169 1.41 21.94 6.26
N ALA A 170 0.29 21.75 6.96
CA ALA A 170 0.20 20.77 8.04
C ALA A 170 0.30 19.33 7.51
N GLY A 171 -0.32 19.04 6.36
CA GLY A 171 -0.16 17.76 5.66
C GLY A 171 1.30 17.49 5.27
N GLN A 172 2.00 18.46 4.68
CA GLN A 172 3.41 18.31 4.32
C GLN A 172 4.31 18.12 5.56
N ARG A 173 4.07 18.86 6.65
CA ARG A 173 4.78 18.63 7.92
C ARG A 173 4.52 17.24 8.49
N LEU A 174 3.28 16.75 8.38
CA LEU A 174 2.93 15.40 8.81
C LEU A 174 3.70 14.36 7.99
N LEU A 175 3.68 14.46 6.66
CA LEU A 175 4.39 13.53 5.77
C LEU A 175 5.91 13.51 6.06
N LEU A 176 6.54 14.67 6.22
CA LEU A 176 7.95 14.77 6.61
C LEU A 176 8.22 14.08 7.96
N SER A 177 7.29 14.16 8.91
CA SER A 177 7.43 13.55 10.24
C SER A 177 7.31 12.02 10.24
N LEU A 178 6.87 11.41 9.13
CA LEU A 178 6.69 9.96 9.00
C LEU A 178 7.94 9.25 8.48
N ALA A 179 8.93 9.96 7.93
CA ALA A 179 10.16 9.37 7.39
C ALA A 179 10.83 8.33 8.30
N PRO A 180 11.12 8.61 9.59
CA PRO A 180 11.75 7.61 10.47
C PRO A 180 10.85 6.39 10.74
N ASP A 181 9.53 6.57 10.76
CA ASP A 181 8.56 5.49 10.96
C ASP A 181 8.50 4.58 9.72
N ILE A 182 8.51 5.16 8.52
CA ILE A 182 8.54 4.42 7.24
C ILE A 182 9.84 3.62 7.12
N GLU A 183 10.99 4.23 7.45
CA GLU A 183 12.28 3.53 7.46
C GLU A 183 12.28 2.34 8.43
N ARG A 184 11.76 2.53 9.65
CA ARG A 184 11.63 1.45 10.63
C ARG A 184 10.72 0.34 10.12
N ALA A 185 9.54 0.67 9.61
CA ALA A 185 8.59 -0.31 9.08
C ALA A 185 9.18 -1.13 7.92
N ALA A 186 9.97 -0.50 7.04
CA ALA A 186 10.68 -1.19 5.97
C ALA A 186 11.71 -2.19 6.53
N LEU A 187 12.52 -1.78 7.51
CA LEU A 187 13.51 -2.64 8.16
C LEU A 187 12.86 -3.83 8.86
N ASP A 188 11.79 -3.58 9.61
CA ASP A 188 11.05 -4.63 10.32
C ASP A 188 10.45 -5.63 9.34
N ALA A 189 9.88 -5.14 8.24
CA ALA A 189 9.31 -5.99 7.18
C ALA A 189 10.34 -6.90 6.49
N MET A 190 11.57 -6.42 6.29
CA MET A 190 12.67 -7.19 5.70
C MET A 190 13.16 -8.31 6.63
N GLN A 191 13.04 -8.13 7.94
CA GLN A 191 13.59 -9.04 8.97
C GLN A 191 12.55 -10.00 9.56
N LEU A 192 11.26 -9.69 9.45
CA LEU A 192 10.20 -10.51 10.00
C LEU A 192 10.21 -11.89 9.34
N SER A 193 10.16 -12.97 10.12
CA SER A 193 10.04 -14.34 9.60
C SER A 193 8.61 -14.65 9.17
N ASP A 194 8.43 -15.64 8.30
CA ASP A 194 7.11 -16.02 7.78
C ASP A 194 6.12 -16.39 8.90
N ASP A 195 6.57 -17.14 9.92
CA ASP A 195 5.74 -17.54 11.08
C ASP A 195 5.41 -16.38 12.03
N ALA A 196 6.14 -15.26 11.95
CA ALA A 196 5.91 -14.07 12.78
C ALA A 196 5.03 -13.03 12.09
N MET A 197 4.74 -13.21 10.79
CA MET A 197 3.80 -12.36 10.06
C MET A 197 2.38 -12.50 10.62
N SER A 198 1.66 -11.40 10.71
CA SER A 198 0.28 -11.40 11.20
C SER A 198 -0.52 -10.29 10.57
N ASN A 199 -1.68 -10.63 10.00
CA ASN A 199 -2.69 -9.69 9.52
C ASN A 199 -3.75 -9.36 10.60
N TRP A 200 -3.47 -9.62 11.88
CA TRP A 200 -4.43 -9.42 12.96
C TRP A 200 -4.72 -7.93 13.20
N ALA A 201 -5.77 -7.41 12.55
CA ALA A 201 -6.19 -6.03 12.64
C ALA A 201 -7.73 -5.89 12.77
N PRO A 202 -8.38 -6.55 13.75
CA PRO A 202 -9.84 -6.63 13.81
C PRO A 202 -10.52 -5.25 13.87
N GLY A 203 -9.90 -4.25 14.51
CA GLY A 203 -10.43 -2.89 14.54
C GLY A 203 -10.48 -2.24 13.16
N LEU A 204 -9.48 -2.48 12.32
CA LEU A 204 -9.45 -2.00 10.95
C LEU A 204 -10.48 -2.73 10.08
N SER A 205 -10.62 -4.05 10.24
CA SER A 205 -11.62 -4.85 9.53
C SER A 205 -13.04 -4.38 9.89
N MET A 206 -13.30 -4.07 11.17
CA MET A 206 -14.58 -3.49 11.60
C MET A 206 -14.85 -2.12 10.98
N LEU A 207 -13.85 -1.25 10.89
CA LEU A 207 -14.01 0.07 10.26
C LEU A 207 -14.33 -0.06 8.77
N SER A 208 -13.68 -0.98 8.06
CA SER A 208 -14.02 -1.26 6.66
C SER A 208 -15.42 -1.85 6.50
N MET A 209 -15.84 -2.78 7.36
CA MET A 209 -17.22 -3.31 7.32
C MET A 209 -18.26 -2.23 7.61
N GLN A 210 -17.95 -1.27 8.47
CA GLN A 210 -18.83 -0.13 8.75
C GLN A 210 -18.88 0.85 7.57
N HIS A 211 -17.74 1.06 6.89
CA HIS A 211 -17.65 1.89 5.69
C HIS A 211 -18.59 1.42 4.57
N GLU A 212 -18.77 0.10 4.42
CA GLU A 212 -19.70 -0.48 3.43
C GLU A 212 -21.14 0.04 3.54
N VAL A 213 -21.58 0.39 4.76
CA VAL A 213 -22.96 0.84 5.07
C VAL A 213 -23.04 2.32 5.45
N GLN A 214 -21.96 3.07 5.29
CA GLN A 214 -21.89 4.49 5.64
C GLN A 214 -22.75 5.35 4.69
N HIS A 215 -23.54 6.27 5.25
CA HIS A 215 -24.53 7.04 4.49
C HIS A 215 -23.91 8.08 3.53
N GLY A 216 -22.78 8.69 3.91
CA GLY A 216 -22.04 9.65 3.09
C GLY A 216 -20.60 9.22 2.97
N ARG A 217 -20.16 8.90 1.75
CA ARG A 217 -18.83 8.35 1.45
C ARG A 217 -18.13 9.19 0.39
N LEU A 218 -16.91 9.63 0.67
CA LEU A 218 -16.02 10.27 -0.29
C LEU A 218 -15.06 9.25 -0.91
N TYR A 219 -14.79 8.14 -0.22
CA TYR A 219 -13.86 7.09 -0.64
C TYR A 219 -14.57 5.77 -0.91
N ARG A 220 -13.85 4.87 -1.58
CA ARG A 220 -14.33 3.56 -2.02
C ARG A 220 -13.99 2.43 -1.04
N SER A 221 -13.11 2.67 -0.06
CA SER A 221 -12.76 1.82 1.09
C SER A 221 -12.16 2.65 2.23
#